data_AF-A0A818NEV9-F1
#
_entry.id   AF-A0A818NEV9-F1
#
_cell.length_a   1.000
_cell.length_b   1.000
_cell.length_c   1.000
_cell.angle_alpha   90.00
_cell.angle_beta   90.00
_cell.angle_gamma   90.00
#
_symmetry.space_group_name_H-M   'P 1'
#
loop_
_entity.id
_entity.type
_entity.pdbx_description
1 polymer ?
#
loop_
_entity_poly.entity_id
_entity_poly.type
_entity_poly.pdbx_seq_one_letter_code
_entity_poly.pdbx_strand_id
1 'polypeptide(L)'
;MGTNAEFNLRFTKKMIEREASAAEKKYEASRKKALDALKKSGDVETARIYAETAIQNRTAHNQFLTMASRIDSVIAKVQQANAQSIMVKNMKQVNKMLEHVNKDMNPAELAKVMEKFEQSFEDFDVKEQVMSDAMNQAMATSTPTEAVQDLLRQIANENNLDIRAQLDAIPTVQQSIATPAQKEAAAQNSRLAALRHAT
;
A
#
# COMPACT_ATOMS: atom_id res chain seq x y z
N MET A 1 6.69 -23.81 3.02
CA MET A 1 5.75 -23.73 4.14
C MET A 1 5.19 -22.32 4.41
N GLY A 2 5.53 -21.27 3.62
CA GLY A 2 5.00 -19.91 3.81
C GLY A 2 3.61 -19.63 3.22
N THR A 3 2.96 -20.61 2.58
CA THR A 3 1.72 -20.42 1.80
C THR A 3 0.42 -20.54 2.62
N ASN A 4 0.40 -21.35 3.69
CA ASN A 4 -0.83 -21.56 4.47
C ASN A 4 -1.28 -20.32 5.26
N ALA A 5 -0.34 -19.57 5.83
CA ALA A 5 -0.68 -18.38 6.63
C ALA A 5 -1.23 -17.24 5.74
N GLU A 6 -0.58 -16.97 4.61
CA GLU A 6 -1.06 -15.96 3.66
C GLU A 6 -2.44 -16.33 3.09
N PHE A 7 -2.62 -17.59 2.70
CA PHE A 7 -3.90 -18.08 2.20
C PHE A 7 -5.02 -17.93 3.22
N ASN A 8 -4.77 -18.33 4.48
CA ASN A 8 -5.74 -18.19 5.56
C ASN A 8 -6.10 -16.72 5.81
N LEU A 9 -5.12 -15.82 5.82
CA LEU A 9 -5.36 -14.38 6.01
C LEU A 9 -6.20 -13.79 4.87
N ARG A 10 -5.91 -14.15 3.60
CA ARG A 10 -6.70 -13.74 2.44
C ARG A 10 -8.14 -14.25 2.51
N PHE A 11 -8.31 -15.49 2.96
CA PHE A 11 -9.62 -16.07 3.18
C PHE A 11 -10.39 -15.33 4.29
N THR A 12 -9.76 -15.10 5.44
CA THR A 12 -10.35 -14.33 6.55
C THR A 12 -10.73 -12.92 6.13
N LYS A 13 -9.86 -12.22 5.36
CA LYS A 13 -10.20 -10.91 4.78
C LYS A 13 -11.50 -10.98 3.99
N LYS A 14 -11.61 -11.91 3.05
CA LYS A 14 -12.79 -12.05 2.18
C LYS A 14 -14.07 -12.39 2.97
N MET A 15 -13.92 -13.16 4.06
CA MET A 15 -15.02 -13.41 4.99
C MET A 15 -15.46 -12.14 5.72
N ILE A 16 -14.53 -11.32 6.21
CA ILE A 16 -14.82 -10.05 6.88
C ILE A 16 -15.43 -9.03 5.90
N GLU A 17 -14.96 -8.96 4.66
CA GLU A 17 -15.56 -8.09 3.63
C GLU A 17 -17.02 -8.47 3.33
N ARG A 18 -17.35 -9.77 3.37
CA ARG A 18 -18.74 -10.23 3.27
C ARG A 18 -19.57 -9.80 4.48
N GLU A 19 -19.04 -9.92 5.69
CA GLU A 19 -19.71 -9.44 6.91
C GLU A 19 -19.92 -7.91 6.87
N ALA A 20 -18.93 -7.16 6.39
CA ALA A 20 -19.06 -5.72 6.18
C ALA A 20 -20.20 -5.39 5.20
N SER A 21 -20.26 -6.07 4.04
CA SER A 21 -21.34 -5.89 3.07
C SER A 21 -22.71 -6.29 3.63
N ALA A 22 -22.77 -7.35 4.45
CA ALA A 22 -23.99 -7.77 5.12
C ALA A 22 -24.48 -6.74 6.15
N ALA A 23 -23.56 -6.16 6.94
CA ALA A 23 -23.86 -5.09 7.89
C ALA A 23 -24.39 -3.84 7.17
N GLU A 24 -23.82 -3.48 6.01
CA GLU A 24 -24.28 -2.36 5.20
C GLU A 24 -25.72 -2.56 4.69
N LYS A 25 -26.03 -3.77 4.21
CA LYS A 25 -27.41 -4.11 3.80
C LYS A 25 -28.40 -4.02 4.97
N LYS A 26 -27.98 -4.42 6.19
CA LYS A 26 -28.80 -4.29 7.41
C LYS A 26 -28.99 -2.84 7.83
N TYR A 27 -27.97 -2.00 7.64
CA TYR A 27 -28.06 -0.55 7.84
C TYR A 27 -29.12 0.08 6.93
N GLU A 28 -29.02 -0.14 5.61
CA GLU A 28 -30.00 0.42 4.66
C GLU A 28 -31.43 -0.10 4.90
N ALA A 29 -31.58 -1.38 5.25
CA ALA A 29 -32.89 -1.94 5.60
C ALA A 29 -33.49 -1.28 6.85
N SER A 30 -32.69 -1.07 7.89
CA SER A 30 -33.13 -0.43 9.14
C SER A 30 -33.43 1.05 8.94
N ARG A 31 -32.62 1.74 8.13
CA ARG A 31 -32.83 3.13 7.73
C ARG A 31 -34.14 3.31 6.97
N LYS A 32 -34.45 2.41 6.03
CA LYS A 32 -35.73 2.43 5.30
C LYS A 32 -36.92 2.22 6.25
N LYS A 33 -36.82 1.29 7.21
CA LYS A 33 -37.86 1.06 8.23
C LYS A 33 -38.07 2.27 9.13
N ALA A 34 -37.00 2.95 9.56
CA ALA A 34 -37.09 4.19 10.33
C ALA A 34 -37.84 5.28 9.55
N LEU A 35 -37.52 5.43 8.26
CA LEU A 35 -38.17 6.41 7.38
C LEU A 35 -39.65 6.09 7.14
N ASP A 36 -39.98 4.81 6.95
CA ASP A 36 -41.37 4.36 6.81
C ASP A 36 -42.17 4.58 8.11
N ALA A 37 -41.59 4.30 9.28
CA ALA A 37 -42.24 4.54 10.57
C ALA A 37 -42.53 6.03 10.80
N LEU A 38 -41.57 6.90 10.46
CA LEU A 38 -41.72 8.35 10.59
C LEU A 38 -42.78 8.92 9.63
N LYS A 39 -42.85 8.43 8.38
CA LYS A 39 -43.76 8.93 7.35
C LYS A 39 -45.19 8.40 7.45
N LYS A 40 -45.37 7.14 7.85
CA LYS A 40 -46.69 6.48 7.82
C LYS A 40 -47.42 6.55 9.16
N SER A 41 -46.68 6.38 10.25
CA SER A 41 -47.27 6.20 11.58
C SER A 41 -47.11 7.44 12.46
N GLY A 42 -46.16 8.32 12.14
CA GLY A 42 -45.79 9.45 13.02
C GLY A 42 -45.21 9.00 14.37
N ASP A 43 -44.91 7.72 14.51
CA ASP A 43 -44.42 7.11 15.74
C ASP A 43 -42.91 7.31 15.87
N VAL A 44 -42.56 8.36 16.60
CA VAL A 44 -41.18 8.81 16.83
C VAL A 44 -40.38 7.79 17.64
N GLU A 45 -41.01 7.06 18.57
CA GLU A 45 -40.32 6.08 19.41
C GLU A 45 -39.91 4.84 18.59
N THR A 46 -40.81 4.32 17.76
CA THR A 46 -40.49 3.21 16.86
C THR A 46 -39.43 3.62 15.82
N ALA A 47 -39.51 4.84 15.28
CA ALA A 47 -38.51 5.36 14.35
C ALA A 47 -37.12 5.51 15.02
N ARG A 48 -37.07 5.92 16.31
CA ARG A 48 -35.85 6.04 17.10
C ARG A 48 -35.15 4.69 17.28
N ILE A 49 -35.89 3.63 17.62
CA ILE A 49 -35.33 2.27 17.79
C ILE A 49 -34.70 1.77 16.48
N TYR A 50 -35.37 1.97 15.35
CA TYR A 50 -34.82 1.59 14.04
C TYR A 50 -33.61 2.44 13.65
N ALA A 51 -33.59 3.73 13.98
CA ALA A 51 -32.46 4.61 13.74
C ALA A 51 -31.23 4.21 14.58
N GLU A 52 -31.42 3.86 15.85
CA GLU A 52 -30.35 3.36 16.72
C GLU A 52 -29.76 2.05 16.16
N THR A 53 -30.63 1.11 15.78
CA THR A 53 -30.22 -0.15 15.14
C THR A 53 -29.44 0.11 13.84
N ALA A 54 -29.85 1.10 13.05
CA ALA A 54 -29.12 1.50 11.84
C ALA A 54 -27.71 2.01 12.19
N ILE A 55 -27.58 2.91 13.16
CA ILE A 55 -26.28 3.45 13.59
C ILE A 55 -25.34 2.34 14.11
N GLN A 56 -25.89 1.38 14.88
CA GLN A 56 -25.13 0.21 15.34
C GLN A 56 -24.60 -0.62 14.16
N ASN A 57 -25.44 -0.92 13.17
CA ASN A 57 -25.02 -1.66 11.97
C ASN A 57 -23.96 -0.87 11.15
N ARG A 58 -24.09 0.45 11.04
CA ARG A 58 -23.09 1.29 10.36
C ARG A 58 -21.75 1.27 11.10
N THR A 59 -21.78 1.30 12.43
CA THR A 59 -20.57 1.19 13.26
C THR A 59 -19.90 -0.17 13.07
N ALA A 60 -20.69 -1.24 13.06
CA ALA A 60 -20.18 -2.59 12.79
C ALA A 60 -19.57 -2.70 11.38
N HIS A 61 -20.20 -2.12 10.36
CA HIS A 61 -19.65 -2.05 9.00
C HIS A 61 -18.26 -1.40 8.98
N ASN A 62 -18.13 -0.22 9.59
CA ASN A 62 -16.85 0.50 9.66
C ASN A 62 -15.78 -0.28 10.43
N GLN A 63 -16.15 -0.98 11.50
CA GLN A 63 -15.24 -1.86 12.24
C GLN A 63 -14.75 -3.02 11.37
N PHE A 64 -15.64 -3.71 10.65
CA PHE A 64 -15.26 -4.78 9.73
C PHE A 64 -14.37 -4.29 8.59
N LEU A 65 -14.65 -3.13 8.01
CA LEU A 65 -13.82 -2.54 6.96
C LEU A 65 -12.41 -2.21 7.49
N THR A 66 -12.34 -1.67 8.70
CA THR A 66 -11.07 -1.41 9.40
C THR A 66 -10.31 -2.70 9.72
N MET A 67 -11.01 -3.79 10.08
CA MET A 67 -10.37 -5.09 10.29
C MET A 67 -9.84 -5.67 8.97
N ALA A 68 -10.58 -5.55 7.87
CA ALA A 68 -10.16 -6.01 6.55
C ALA A 68 -8.88 -5.29 6.08
N SER A 69 -8.81 -3.96 6.21
CA SER A 69 -7.62 -3.17 5.84
C SER A 69 -6.39 -3.50 6.69
N ARG A 70 -6.61 -3.77 7.99
CA ARG A 70 -5.55 -4.25 8.89
C ARG A 70 -5.03 -5.63 8.44
N ILE A 71 -5.92 -6.55 8.06
CA ILE A 71 -5.51 -7.87 7.55
C ILE A 71 -4.74 -7.73 6.24
N ASP A 72 -5.14 -6.85 5.32
CA ASP A 72 -4.37 -6.55 4.12
C ASP A 72 -2.95 -6.10 4.41
N SER A 73 -2.79 -5.20 5.39
CA SER A 73 -1.48 -4.73 5.82
C SER A 73 -0.62 -5.89 6.37
N VAL A 74 -1.22 -6.86 7.06
CA VAL A 74 -0.51 -8.05 7.55
C VAL A 74 -0.16 -8.99 6.40
N ILE A 75 -1.05 -9.20 5.43
CA ILE A 75 -0.77 -9.99 4.23
C ILE A 75 0.44 -9.44 3.49
N ALA A 76 0.51 -8.13 3.28
CA ALA A 76 1.65 -7.48 2.61
C ALA A 76 2.98 -7.76 3.35
N LYS A 77 2.97 -7.66 4.69
CA LYS A 77 4.15 -7.99 5.52
C LYS A 77 4.55 -9.46 5.43
N VAL A 78 3.57 -10.38 5.42
CA VAL A 78 3.82 -11.82 5.26
C VAL A 78 4.44 -12.11 3.89
N GLN A 79 3.95 -11.47 2.83
CA GLN A 79 4.52 -11.60 1.49
C GLN A 79 5.96 -11.10 1.43
N GLN A 80 6.24 -9.94 2.03
CA GLN A 80 7.60 -9.40 2.13
C GLN A 80 8.53 -10.36 2.89
N ALA A 81 8.07 -10.90 4.03
CA ALA A 81 8.84 -11.87 4.80
C ALA A 81 9.08 -13.18 4.03
N ASN A 82 8.10 -13.65 3.24
CA ASN A 82 8.26 -14.81 2.37
C ASN A 82 9.32 -14.57 1.29
N ALA A 83 9.32 -13.40 0.64
CA ALA A 83 10.33 -13.03 -0.34
C ALA A 83 11.73 -12.97 0.28
N GLN A 84 11.87 -12.33 1.46
CA GLN A 84 13.12 -12.31 2.22
C GLN A 84 13.60 -13.73 2.58
N SER A 85 12.69 -14.62 3.00
CA SER A 85 13.02 -16.00 3.31
C SER A 85 13.55 -16.77 2.09
N ILE A 86 12.98 -16.54 0.91
CA ILE A 86 13.45 -17.13 -0.35
C ILE A 86 14.85 -16.60 -0.68
N MET A 87 15.06 -15.29 -0.56
CA MET A 87 16.38 -14.66 -0.79
C MET A 87 17.45 -15.27 0.13
N VAL A 88 17.17 -15.39 1.44
CA VAL A 88 18.11 -15.99 2.40
C VAL A 88 18.43 -17.45 2.04
N LYS A 89 17.44 -18.23 1.58
CA LYS A 89 17.69 -19.60 1.12
C LYS A 89 18.60 -19.66 -0.10
N ASN A 90 18.37 -18.78 -1.07
CA ASN A 90 19.19 -18.69 -2.27
C ASN A 90 20.63 -18.26 -1.92
N MET A 91 20.80 -17.25 -1.06
CA MET A 91 22.13 -16.84 -0.58
C MET A 91 22.86 -17.96 0.16
N LYS A 92 22.14 -18.76 0.96
CA LYS A 92 22.73 -19.94 1.62
C LYS A 92 23.18 -21.00 0.60
N GLN A 93 22.46 -21.18 -0.50
CA GLN A 93 22.84 -22.10 -1.56
C GLN A 93 24.05 -21.60 -2.35
N VAL A 94 24.09 -20.30 -2.67
CA VAL A 94 25.26 -19.66 -3.29
C VAL A 94 26.48 -19.76 -2.39
N ASN A 95 26.34 -19.48 -1.09
CA ASN A 95 27.46 -19.59 -0.14
C ASN A 95 28.02 -21.03 -0.07
N LYS A 96 27.15 -22.04 -0.10
CA LYS A 96 27.59 -23.45 -0.19
C LYS A 96 28.34 -23.77 -1.48
N MET A 97 27.91 -23.18 -2.61
CA MET A 97 28.61 -23.34 -3.88
C MET A 97 30.01 -22.70 -3.81
N LEU A 98 30.11 -21.50 -3.24
CA LEU A 98 31.39 -20.82 -2.99
C LEU A 98 32.31 -21.61 -2.05
N GLU A 99 31.78 -22.20 -0.97
CA GLU A 99 32.55 -23.08 -0.08
C GLU A 99 33.09 -24.32 -0.81
N HIS A 100 32.34 -24.86 -1.78
CA HIS A 100 32.78 -26.01 -2.56
C HIS A 100 33.86 -25.64 -3.57
N VAL A 101 33.71 -24.49 -4.26
CA VAL A 101 34.71 -23.92 -5.18
C VAL A 101 36.00 -23.55 -4.44
N ASN A 102 35.92 -23.12 -3.19
CA ASN A 102 37.09 -22.81 -2.36
C ASN A 102 37.83 -24.07 -1.88
N LYS A 103 37.20 -25.26 -1.92
CA LYS A 103 37.81 -26.54 -1.53
C LYS A 103 38.43 -27.30 -2.71
N ASP A 104 37.79 -27.25 -3.89
CA ASP A 104 38.26 -27.93 -5.10
C ASP A 104 38.66 -26.88 -6.15
N MET A 105 39.94 -26.51 -6.16
CA MET A 105 40.42 -25.33 -6.89
C MET A 105 40.60 -25.61 -8.40
N ASN A 106 39.58 -25.28 -9.20
CA ASN A 106 39.70 -25.07 -10.66
C ASN A 106 39.40 -23.59 -11.01
N PRO A 107 40.38 -22.79 -11.45
CA PRO A 107 40.21 -21.38 -11.79
C PRO A 107 39.10 -21.11 -12.83
N ALA A 108 38.88 -22.06 -13.75
CA ALA A 108 37.86 -21.94 -14.78
C ALA A 108 36.42 -22.07 -14.24
N GLU A 109 36.22 -22.84 -13.16
CA GLU A 109 34.90 -22.97 -12.52
C GLU A 109 34.60 -21.77 -11.62
N LEU A 110 35.61 -21.21 -10.94
CA LEU A 110 35.47 -19.96 -10.18
C LEU A 110 35.03 -18.80 -11.08
N ALA A 111 35.64 -18.66 -12.26
CA ALA A 111 35.24 -17.65 -13.24
C ALA A 111 33.77 -17.82 -13.67
N LYS A 112 33.32 -19.05 -13.90
CA LYS A 112 31.91 -19.36 -14.25
C LYS A 112 30.93 -19.09 -13.12
N VAL A 113 31.31 -19.32 -11.87
CA VAL A 113 30.47 -19.02 -10.70
C VAL A 113 30.40 -17.52 -10.46
N MET A 114 31.49 -16.79 -10.66
CA MET A 114 31.50 -15.33 -10.59
C MET A 114 30.67 -14.69 -11.72
N GLU A 115 30.78 -15.18 -12.95
CA GLU A 115 29.95 -14.72 -14.08
C GLU A 115 28.45 -14.99 -13.83
N LYS A 116 28.10 -16.16 -13.27
CA LYS A 116 26.71 -16.44 -12.86
C LYS A 116 26.26 -15.61 -11.67
N PHE A 117 27.16 -15.26 -10.75
CA PHE A 117 26.86 -14.36 -9.64
C PHE A 117 26.61 -12.95 -10.15
N GLU A 118 27.43 -12.46 -11.09
CA GLU A 118 27.29 -11.16 -11.73
C GLU A 118 25.98 -11.10 -12.54
N GLN A 119 25.67 -12.12 -13.34
CA GLN A 119 24.35 -12.23 -14.00
C GLN A 119 23.19 -12.30 -13.00
N SER A 120 23.32 -13.07 -11.91
CA SER A 120 22.24 -13.18 -10.91
C SER A 120 22.07 -11.90 -10.11
N PHE A 121 23.13 -11.10 -9.94
CA PHE A 121 23.13 -9.83 -9.25
C PHE A 121 22.64 -8.70 -10.14
N GLU A 122 23.00 -8.69 -11.42
CA GLU A 122 22.48 -7.77 -12.44
C GLU A 122 21.00 -8.03 -12.70
N ASP A 123 20.58 -9.30 -12.80
CA ASP A 123 19.16 -9.67 -12.82
C ASP A 123 18.42 -9.23 -11.56
N PHE A 124 19.09 -9.26 -10.40
CA PHE A 124 18.51 -8.84 -9.14
C PHE A 124 18.37 -7.33 -9.08
N ASP A 125 19.38 -6.58 -9.50
CA ASP A 125 19.36 -5.11 -9.54
C ASP A 125 18.33 -4.62 -10.55
N VAL A 126 18.26 -5.24 -11.74
CA VAL A 126 17.21 -4.94 -12.72
C VAL A 126 15.83 -5.31 -12.19
N LYS A 127 15.66 -6.42 -11.45
CA LYS A 127 14.36 -6.78 -10.84
C LYS A 127 14.01 -5.90 -9.65
N GLU A 128 14.97 -5.44 -8.86
CA GLU A 128 14.76 -4.47 -7.78
C GLU A 128 14.38 -3.11 -8.37
N GLN A 129 15.05 -2.68 -9.44
CA GLN A 129 14.76 -1.44 -10.13
C GLN A 129 13.41 -1.49 -10.84
N VAL A 130 13.07 -2.59 -11.51
CA VAL A 130 11.74 -2.79 -12.12
C VAL A 130 10.64 -2.95 -11.05
N MET A 131 10.93 -3.58 -9.91
CA MET A 131 9.97 -3.69 -8.81
C MET A 131 9.81 -2.36 -8.06
N SER A 132 10.88 -1.61 -7.87
CA SER A 132 10.87 -0.25 -7.32
C SER A 132 10.15 0.70 -8.26
N ASP A 133 10.39 0.63 -9.57
CA ASP A 133 9.70 1.44 -10.57
C ASP A 133 8.23 1.03 -10.69
N ALA A 134 7.91 -0.26 -10.71
CA ALA A 134 6.51 -0.73 -10.71
C ALA A 134 5.80 -0.37 -9.41
N MET A 135 6.48 -0.38 -8.27
CA MET A 135 5.93 0.00 -6.97
C MET A 135 5.81 1.52 -6.83
N ASN A 136 6.79 2.30 -7.30
CA ASN A 136 6.73 3.76 -7.36
C ASN A 136 5.67 4.23 -8.35
N GLN A 137 5.51 3.56 -9.48
CA GLN A 137 4.49 3.87 -10.47
C GLN A 137 3.10 3.43 -10.01
N ALA A 138 2.98 2.27 -9.34
CA ALA A 138 1.73 1.87 -8.69
C ALA A 138 1.36 2.81 -7.52
N MET A 139 2.33 3.27 -6.73
CA MET A 139 2.11 4.21 -5.62
C MET A 139 1.81 5.63 -6.11
N ALA A 140 2.48 6.10 -7.17
CA ALA A 140 2.21 7.39 -7.82
C ALA A 140 0.83 7.42 -8.50
N THR A 141 0.36 6.28 -9.03
CA THR A 141 -0.95 6.19 -9.69
C THR A 141 -2.09 5.87 -8.72
N SER A 142 -1.82 5.18 -7.60
CA SER A 142 -2.83 4.86 -6.57
C SER A 142 -3.00 5.93 -5.50
N THR A 143 -2.05 6.87 -5.38
CA THR A 143 -2.17 8.01 -4.45
C THR A 143 -1.74 9.33 -5.12
N PRO A 144 -2.52 9.86 -6.09
CA PRO A 144 -2.30 11.21 -6.58
C PRO A 144 -2.44 12.18 -5.41
N THR A 145 -1.41 12.97 -5.13
CA THR A 145 -1.39 13.92 -4.01
C THR A 145 -2.53 14.94 -4.12
N GLU A 146 -2.93 15.29 -5.35
CA GLU A 146 -4.11 16.12 -5.64
C GLU A 146 -5.42 15.47 -5.20
N ALA A 147 -5.63 14.16 -5.46
CA ALA A 147 -6.86 13.46 -5.07
C ALA A 147 -7.00 13.33 -3.54
N VAL A 148 -5.88 13.23 -2.83
CA VAL A 148 -5.85 13.24 -1.36
C VAL A 148 -6.16 14.64 -0.82
N GLN A 149 -5.61 15.69 -1.42
CA GLN A 149 -5.89 17.08 -1.04
C GLN A 149 -7.32 17.51 -1.36
N ASP A 150 -7.89 17.05 -2.48
CA ASP A 150 -9.29 17.31 -2.84
C ASP A 150 -10.26 16.60 -1.90
N LEU A 151 -9.98 15.36 -1.49
CA LEU A 151 -10.77 14.65 -0.50
C LEU A 151 -10.70 15.36 0.88
N LEU A 152 -9.52 15.85 1.28
CA LEU A 152 -9.35 16.63 2.51
C LEU A 152 -10.09 17.97 2.45
N ARG A 153 -10.07 18.67 1.30
CA ARG A 153 -10.84 19.91 1.09
C ARG A 153 -12.34 19.64 1.09
N GLN A 154 -12.79 18.53 0.51
CA GLN A 154 -14.19 18.14 0.50
C GLN A 154 -14.69 17.80 1.92
N ILE A 155 -13.93 17.02 2.68
CA ILE A 155 -14.25 16.69 4.09
C ILE A 155 -14.22 17.95 4.97
N ALA A 156 -13.27 18.87 4.75
CA ALA A 156 -13.19 20.14 5.49
C ALA A 156 -14.41 21.03 5.24
N ASN A 157 -14.82 21.17 3.97
CA ASN A 157 -15.99 21.95 3.58
C ASN A 157 -17.31 21.31 4.07
N GLU A 158 -17.41 19.98 4.01
CA GLU A 158 -18.59 19.24 4.50
C GLU A 158 -18.76 19.32 6.03
N ASN A 159 -17.66 19.58 6.77
CA ASN A 159 -17.66 19.67 8.24
C ASN A 159 -17.49 21.10 8.79
N ASN A 160 -17.52 22.14 7.95
CA ASN A 160 -17.25 23.55 8.33
C ASN A 160 -15.94 23.74 9.13
N LEU A 161 -14.93 22.92 8.85
CA LEU A 161 -13.60 23.06 9.47
C LEU A 161 -12.78 24.01 8.61
N ASP A 162 -12.38 25.17 9.14
CA ASP A 162 -11.55 26.13 8.41
C ASP A 162 -10.07 25.70 8.43
N ILE A 163 -9.74 24.70 7.61
CA ILE A 163 -8.40 24.10 7.52
C ILE A 163 -7.59 24.71 6.36
N ARG A 164 -8.14 25.73 5.66
CA ARG A 164 -7.54 26.34 4.45
C ARG A 164 -6.12 26.86 4.68
N ALA A 165 -5.90 27.55 5.79
CA ALA A 165 -4.60 28.10 6.14
C ALA A 165 -3.55 27.02 6.53
N GLN A 166 -4.00 25.84 6.98
CA GLN A 166 -3.11 24.74 7.37
C GLN A 166 -2.78 23.80 6.21
N LEU A 167 -3.67 23.65 5.22
CA LEU A 167 -3.39 22.88 4.00
C LEU A 167 -2.41 23.59 3.06
N ASP A 168 -2.50 24.92 2.93
CA ASP A 168 -1.55 25.71 2.11
C ASP A 168 -0.16 25.84 2.79
N ALA A 169 -0.08 25.56 4.09
CA ALA A 169 1.17 25.59 4.86
C ALA A 169 1.93 24.24 4.87
N ILE A 170 1.36 23.18 4.30
CA ILE A 170 2.08 21.90 4.14
C ILE A 170 2.90 22.02 2.85
N PRO A 171 4.24 22.20 2.92
CA PRO A 171 5.05 22.22 1.72
C PRO A 171 4.87 20.89 1.00
N THR A 172 4.51 20.95 -0.28
CA THR A 172 4.48 19.80 -1.19
C THR A 172 5.81 19.06 -1.03
N VAL A 173 5.75 17.80 -0.57
CA VAL A 173 6.91 16.94 -0.24
C VAL A 173 7.64 16.47 -1.51
N GLN A 174 7.84 17.38 -2.47
CA GLN A 174 8.67 17.14 -3.65
C GLN A 174 10.13 17.60 -3.46
N GLN A 175 10.48 18.18 -2.30
CA GLN A 175 11.86 18.64 -2.05
C GLN A 175 12.61 17.97 -0.88
N SER A 176 11.96 17.12 -0.06
CA SER A 176 12.59 16.61 1.17
C SER A 176 13.06 15.15 1.14
N ILE A 177 13.00 14.46 -0.01
CA ILE A 177 13.56 13.10 -0.15
C ILE A 177 14.60 12.97 -1.27
N ALA A 178 15.24 14.07 -1.68
CA ALA A 178 16.44 13.98 -2.51
C ALA A 178 17.64 13.66 -1.61
N THR A 179 18.23 12.48 -1.78
CA THR A 179 19.58 12.20 -1.29
C THR A 179 20.56 13.25 -1.86
N PRO A 180 21.69 13.56 -1.19
CA PRO A 180 22.64 14.57 -1.67
C PRO A 180 23.06 14.37 -3.14
N ALA A 181 23.19 13.11 -3.56
CA ALA A 181 23.50 12.72 -4.94
C ALA A 181 22.43 13.12 -5.97
N GLN A 182 21.14 13.13 -5.60
CA GLN A 182 20.06 13.54 -6.51
C GLN A 182 19.94 15.06 -6.65
N LYS A 183 20.36 15.84 -5.64
CA LYS A 183 20.42 17.31 -5.75
C LYS A 183 21.52 17.76 -6.71
N GLU A 184 22.68 17.09 -6.71
CA GLU A 184 23.75 17.36 -7.67
C GLU A 184 23.35 16.99 -9.10
N ALA A 185 22.70 15.84 -9.30
CA ALA A 185 22.22 15.43 -10.63
C ALA A 185 21.17 16.40 -11.20
N ALA A 186 20.23 16.89 -10.38
CA ALA A 186 19.23 17.86 -10.81
C ALA A 186 19.84 19.24 -11.13
N ALA A 187 20.84 19.67 -10.36
CA ALA A 187 21.57 20.92 -10.60
C ALA A 187 22.48 20.85 -11.84
N GLN A 188 23.08 19.69 -12.11
CA GLN A 188 23.86 19.46 -13.32
C GLN A 188 22.97 19.43 -14.57
N ASN A 189 21.80 18.78 -14.49
CA ASN A 189 20.84 18.73 -15.60
C ASN A 189 20.25 20.11 -15.94
N SER A 190 19.96 20.95 -14.94
CA SER A 190 19.49 22.32 -15.19
C SER A 190 20.57 23.20 -15.82
N ARG A 191 21.84 23.05 -15.39
CA ARG A 191 22.97 23.77 -15.96
C ARG A 191 23.28 23.34 -17.40
N LEU A 192 23.20 22.04 -17.70
CA LEU A 192 23.36 21.50 -19.06
C LEU A 192 22.21 21.94 -19.98
N ALA A 193 20.97 22.01 -19.48
CA ALA A 193 19.84 22.53 -20.24
C ALA A 193 20.01 24.03 -20.56
N ALA A 194 20.47 24.83 -19.60
CA ALA A 194 20.75 26.25 -19.83
C ALA A 194 21.86 26.48 -20.88
N LEU A 195 22.88 25.62 -20.92
CA LEU A 195 23.94 25.67 -21.93
C LEU A 195 23.46 25.22 -23.32
N ARG A 196 22.50 24.29 -23.39
CA ARG A 196 21.87 23.87 -24.66
C ARG A 196 20.94 24.92 -25.27
N HIS A 197 20.42 25.83 -24.47
CA HIS A 197 19.60 26.96 -24.94
C HIS A 197 20.41 28.23 -25.20
N ALA A 198 21.72 28.22 -24.93
CA ALA A 198 22.61 29.38 -25.07
C ALA A 198 23.54 29.31 -26.30
N THR A 199 23.25 28.41 -27.25
CA THR A 199 23.88 28.32 -28.59
C THR A 199 22.80 28.33 -29.65
#